data_AF-A0A7X0CKM7-F1
#
_entry.id   AF-A0A7X0CKM7-F1
#
_cell.length_a   1.000
_cell.length_b   1.000
_cell.length_c   1.000
_cell.angle_alpha   90.00
_cell.angle_beta   90.00
_cell.angle_gamma   90.00
#
_symmetry.space_group_name_H-M   'P 1'
#
loop_
_entity.id
_entity.type
_entity.pdbx_description
1 polymer ?
#
loop_
_entity_poly.entity_id
_entity_poly.type
_entity_poly.pdbx_seq_one_letter_code
_entity_poly.pdbx_strand_id
1 'polypeptide(L)'
;MDNLLKQFEKYISYVLMLLAMIFVCYQVWDLIYHFVLKIAGNIEHNTIGLEEPGKPVAGIFFSILLTLEIIQTIKVFSQDHSVKLKIIIIVGLIAVTRKILLLEVDDIDPMAEFSIAAMVIALSLGYYLVSRSGNSDA
;
A
#
# COMPACT_ATOMS: atom_id res chain seq x y z
N MET A 1 -8.10 32.00 -10.25
CA MET A 1 -6.94 31.16 -9.87
C MET A 1 -7.37 29.74 -9.49
N ASP A 2 -8.49 29.58 -8.77
CA ASP A 2 -8.96 28.26 -8.31
C ASP A 2 -9.28 27.26 -9.43
N ASN A 3 -9.80 27.72 -10.58
CA ASN A 3 -10.04 26.83 -11.73
C ASN A 3 -8.73 26.33 -12.39
N LEU A 4 -7.66 27.12 -12.36
CA LEU A 4 -6.36 26.70 -12.90
C LEU A 4 -5.72 25.65 -11.98
N LEU A 5 -5.83 25.84 -10.66
CA LEU A 5 -5.37 24.84 -9.68
C LEU A 5 -6.14 23.53 -9.80
N LYS A 6 -7.47 23.59 -9.92
CA LYS A 6 -8.31 22.39 -10.12
C LYS A 6 -8.00 21.66 -11.44
N GLN A 7 -7.76 22.40 -12.53
CA GLN A 7 -7.35 21.78 -13.79
C GLN A 7 -5.95 21.15 -13.69
N PHE A 8 -5.02 21.82 -13.03
CA PHE A 8 -3.67 21.31 -12.80
C PHE A 8 -3.71 20.03 -11.95
N GLU A 9 -4.43 20.02 -10.84
CA GLU A 9 -4.63 18.86 -9.97
C GLU A 9 -5.22 17.69 -10.77
N LYS A 10 -6.30 17.92 -11.51
CA LYS A 10 -6.95 16.90 -12.34
C LYS A 10 -6.02 16.34 -13.41
N TYR A 11 -5.21 17.18 -14.03
CA TYR A 11 -4.23 16.75 -15.04
C TYR A 11 -3.16 15.85 -14.43
N ILE A 12 -2.57 16.27 -13.30
CA ILE A 12 -1.55 15.48 -12.59
C ILE A 12 -2.12 14.14 -12.11
N SER A 13 -3.33 14.14 -11.54
CA SER A 13 -4.00 12.91 -11.11
C SER A 13 -4.21 11.94 -12.27
N TYR A 14 -4.58 12.44 -13.46
CA TYR A 14 -4.76 11.60 -14.65
C TYR A 14 -3.43 10.98 -15.12
N VAL A 15 -2.37 11.78 -15.19
CA VAL A 15 -1.03 11.28 -15.56
C VAL A 15 -0.56 10.22 -14.56
N LEU A 16 -0.71 10.46 -13.26
CA LEU A 16 -0.28 9.55 -12.22
C LEU A 16 -1.08 8.23 -12.24
N MET A 17 -2.40 8.29 -12.46
CA MET A 17 -3.24 7.10 -12.61
C MET A 17 -2.84 6.27 -13.84
N LEU A 18 -2.52 6.92 -14.97
CA LEU A 18 -2.10 6.24 -16.18
C LEU A 18 -0.76 5.51 -15.97
N LEU A 19 0.22 6.19 -15.37
CA LEU A 19 1.52 5.60 -15.04
C LEU A 19 1.36 4.41 -14.07
N ALA A 20 0.54 4.57 -13.03
CA ALA A 20 0.26 3.50 -12.08
C ALA A 20 -0.41 2.30 -12.74
N MET A 21 -1.35 2.52 -13.68
CA MET A 21 -2.01 1.43 -14.40
C MET A 21 -1.04 0.63 -15.27
N ILE A 22 -0.15 1.32 -16.01
CA ILE A 22 0.92 0.67 -16.79
C ILE A 22 1.83 -0.14 -15.87
N PHE A 23 2.19 0.42 -14.71
CA PHE A 23 3.03 -0.25 -13.72
C PHE A 23 2.37 -1.50 -13.14
N VAL A 24 1.06 -1.46 -12.82
CA VAL A 24 0.31 -2.66 -12.40
C VAL A 24 0.34 -3.74 -13.48
N CYS A 25 0.13 -3.39 -14.75
CA CYS A 25 0.20 -4.36 -15.84
C CYS A 25 1.58 -5.03 -15.92
N TYR A 26 2.66 -4.25 -15.78
CA TYR A 26 4.02 -4.78 -15.71
C TYR A 26 4.23 -5.73 -14.52
N GLN A 27 3.77 -5.35 -13.32
CA GLN A 27 3.91 -6.19 -12.13
C GLN A 27 3.09 -7.48 -12.21
N VAL A 28 1.89 -7.43 -12.80
CA VAL A 28 1.07 -8.63 -13.02
C VAL A 28 1.77 -9.58 -13.99
N TRP A 29 2.35 -9.05 -15.06
CA TRP A 29 3.17 -9.85 -15.98
C TRP A 29 4.35 -10.50 -15.26
N ASP A 30 5.10 -9.73 -14.48
CA ASP A 30 6.24 -10.19 -13.69
C ASP A 30 5.85 -11.29 -12.68
N LEU A 31 4.73 -11.09 -11.98
CA LEU A 31 4.17 -12.07 -11.06
C LEU A 31 3.85 -13.39 -11.76
N ILE A 32 3.19 -13.35 -12.91
CA ILE A 32 2.85 -14.54 -13.70
C ILE A 32 4.13 -15.25 -14.15
N TYR A 33 5.11 -14.52 -14.67
CA TYR A 33 6.39 -15.08 -15.11
C TYR A 33 7.10 -15.83 -13.97
N HIS A 34 7.27 -15.17 -12.82
CA HIS A 34 7.92 -15.76 -11.65
C HIS A 34 7.13 -16.93 -11.05
N PHE A 35 5.80 -16.85 -11.06
CA PHE A 35 4.94 -17.92 -10.56
C PHE A 35 5.03 -19.18 -11.43
N VAL A 36 4.97 -19.02 -12.77
CA VAL A 36 5.08 -20.14 -13.72
C VAL A 36 6.46 -20.78 -13.68
N LEU A 37 7.53 -19.98 -13.62
CA LEU A 37 8.89 -20.51 -13.54
C LEU A 37 9.12 -21.31 -12.26
N LYS A 38 8.59 -20.84 -11.13
CA LYS A 38 8.68 -21.54 -9.84
C LYS A 38 7.90 -22.84 -9.80
N ILE A 39 6.68 -22.88 -10.35
CA ILE A 39 5.89 -24.12 -10.36
C ILE A 39 6.45 -25.15 -11.34
N ALA A 40 6.97 -24.71 -12.50
CA ALA A 40 7.61 -25.60 -13.47
C ALA A 40 8.95 -26.16 -12.95
N GLY A 41 9.78 -25.32 -12.32
CA GLY A 41 11.08 -25.73 -11.78
C GLY A 41 11.01 -26.66 -10.56
N ASN A 42 9.96 -26.55 -9.74
CA ASN A 42 9.77 -27.42 -8.56
C ASN A 42 9.43 -28.89 -8.91
N ILE A 43 9.08 -29.19 -10.17
CA ILE A 43 8.78 -30.55 -10.61
C ILE A 43 10.06 -31.38 -10.81
N GLU A 44 11.21 -30.75 -11.08
CA GLU A 44 12.43 -31.44 -11.52
C GLU A 44 13.41 -31.77 -10.37
N HIS A 45 13.37 -31.02 -9.27
CA HIS A 45 14.22 -31.28 -8.09
C HIS A 45 13.35 -31.42 -6.83
N ASN A 46 13.15 -32.66 -6.38
CA ASN A 46 12.60 -33.01 -5.06
C ASN A 46 13.59 -32.66 -3.93
N THR A 47 14.11 -31.44 -3.91
CA THR A 47 14.80 -30.89 -2.76
C THR A 47 13.77 -30.11 -1.97
N ILE A 48 13.28 -30.74 -0.92
CA ILE A 48 12.55 -30.14 0.21
C ILE A 48 13.54 -29.28 1.01
N GLY A 49 14.29 -28.43 0.31
CA GLY A 49 15.24 -27.46 0.82
C GLY A 49 14.48 -26.22 1.21
N LEU A 50 14.71 -25.79 2.44
CA LEU A 50 13.99 -24.77 3.19
C LEU A 50 14.22 -23.34 2.67
N GLU A 51 14.14 -23.11 1.37
CA GLU A 51 13.92 -21.78 0.82
C GLU A 51 12.43 -21.65 0.57
N GLU A 52 11.69 -21.06 1.50
CA GLU A 52 10.23 -20.87 1.40
C GLU A 52 9.87 -20.29 0.02
N PRO A 53 9.35 -21.10 -0.92
CA PRO A 53 9.24 -20.67 -2.31
C PRO A 53 8.22 -19.54 -2.49
N GLY A 54 7.40 -19.29 -1.46
CA GLY A 54 6.38 -18.24 -1.39
C GLY A 54 6.89 -16.85 -1.02
N LYS A 55 7.97 -16.70 -0.22
CA LYS A 55 8.43 -15.38 0.26
C LYS A 55 8.66 -14.35 -0.88
N PRO A 56 9.35 -14.69 -1.99
CA PRO A 56 9.60 -13.72 -3.05
C PRO A 56 8.35 -13.37 -3.88
N VAL A 57 7.38 -14.29 -3.99
CA VAL A 57 6.14 -14.09 -4.77
C VAL A 57 5.16 -13.22 -3.99
N ALA A 58 5.10 -13.40 -2.66
CA ALA A 58 4.26 -12.61 -1.77
C ALA A 58 4.63 -11.12 -1.82
N GLY A 59 5.92 -10.79 -1.86
CA GLY A 59 6.38 -9.39 -2.01
C GLY A 59 5.87 -8.71 -3.29
N ILE A 60 5.93 -9.41 -4.42
CA ILE A 60 5.41 -8.90 -5.70
C ILE A 60 3.88 -8.72 -5.61
N PHE A 61 3.17 -9.67 -5.00
CA PHE A 61 1.72 -9.58 -4.81
C PHE A 61 1.31 -8.37 -3.95
N PHE A 62 2.00 -8.14 -2.82
CA PHE A 62 1.76 -6.96 -2.00
C PHE A 62 2.11 -5.66 -2.72
N SER A 63 3.13 -5.65 -3.60
CA SER A 63 3.48 -4.50 -4.42
C SER A 63 2.37 -4.10 -5.42
N ILE A 64 1.65 -5.08 -5.98
CA ILE A 64 0.47 -4.84 -6.82
C ILE A 64 -0.65 -4.20 -6.01
N LEU A 65 -0.97 -4.77 -4.84
CA LEU A 65 -1.99 -4.22 -3.93
C LEU A 65 -1.63 -2.81 -3.46
N LEU A 66 -0.34 -2.56 -3.20
CA LEU A 66 0.20 -1.25 -2.84
C LEU A 66 -0.15 -0.22 -3.91
N THR A 67 0.13 -0.55 -5.17
CA THR A 67 -0.08 0.31 -6.33
C THR A 67 -1.56 0.56 -6.60
N LEU A 68 -2.40 -0.47 -6.52
CA LEU A 68 -3.85 -0.35 -6.71
C LEU A 68 -4.49 0.61 -5.69
N GLU A 69 -4.04 0.57 -4.45
CA GLU A 69 -4.53 1.50 -3.43
C GLU A 69 -4.09 2.95 -3.70
N ILE A 70 -2.88 3.15 -4.23
CA ILE A 70 -2.41 4.49 -4.59
C ILE A 70 -3.33 5.08 -5.68
N ILE A 71 -3.76 4.27 -6.65
CA ILE A 71 -4.78 4.67 -7.64
C ILE A 71 -6.08 5.10 -6.96
N GLN A 72 -6.57 4.32 -5.98
CA GLN A 72 -7.76 4.67 -5.19
C GLN A 72 -7.57 5.97 -4.40
N THR A 73 -6.40 6.15 -3.79
CA THR A 73 -6.06 7.35 -3.02
C THR A 73 -6.05 8.58 -3.92
N ILE A 74 -5.36 8.51 -5.07
CA ILE A 74 -5.33 9.60 -6.06
C ILE A 74 -6.75 9.94 -6.53
N LYS A 75 -7.60 8.94 -6.77
CA LYS A 75 -8.98 9.14 -7.18
C LYS A 75 -9.80 9.88 -6.13
N VAL A 76 -9.65 9.51 -4.85
CA VAL A 76 -10.33 10.18 -3.72
C VAL A 76 -9.88 11.63 -3.61
N PHE A 77 -8.58 11.89 -3.69
CA PHE A 77 -8.03 13.26 -3.65
C PHE A 77 -8.53 14.11 -4.82
N SER A 78 -8.56 13.57 -6.03
CA SER A 78 -8.99 14.31 -7.23
C SER A 78 -10.50 14.60 -7.27
N GLN A 79 -11.32 13.82 -6.57
CA GLN A 79 -12.79 13.95 -6.59
C GLN A 79 -13.32 14.86 -5.48
N ASP A 80 -12.66 14.94 -4.33
CA ASP A 80 -13.21 15.59 -3.14
C ASP A 80 -12.18 16.55 -2.53
N HIS A 81 -12.27 17.84 -2.90
CA HIS A 81 -11.37 18.89 -2.40
C HIS A 81 -11.56 19.14 -0.89
N SER A 82 -12.66 18.65 -0.31
CA SER A 82 -12.87 18.55 1.13
C SER A 82 -12.32 17.22 1.66
N VAL A 83 -11.00 17.05 1.59
CA VAL A 83 -10.35 15.90 2.20
C VAL A 83 -10.61 15.93 3.71
N LYS A 84 -11.56 15.11 4.16
CA LYS A 84 -11.88 14.98 5.58
C LYS A 84 -10.66 14.41 6.29
N LEU A 85 -10.28 15.01 7.41
CA LEU A 85 -9.15 14.59 8.26
C LEU A 85 -9.12 13.07 8.54
N LYS A 86 -10.29 12.41 8.60
CA LYS A 86 -10.38 10.94 8.71
C LYS A 86 -9.66 10.19 7.59
N ILE A 87 -9.79 10.64 6.34
CA ILE A 87 -9.20 9.95 5.18
C ILE A 87 -7.67 9.99 5.29
N ILE A 88 -7.11 11.13 5.69
CA ILE A 88 -5.66 11.30 5.86
C ILE A 88 -5.13 10.34 6.94
N ILE A 89 -5.83 10.21 8.06
CA ILE A 89 -5.42 9.30 9.14
C ILE A 89 -5.53 7.83 8.70
N ILE A 90 -6.57 7.47 7.94
CA ILE A 90 -6.72 6.12 7.37
C ILE A 90 -5.57 5.82 6.41
N VAL A 91 -5.21 6.75 5.54
CA VAL A 91 -4.05 6.61 4.63
C VAL A 91 -2.75 6.43 5.43
N GLY A 92 -2.59 7.14 6.55
CA GLY A 92 -1.47 6.96 7.47
C GLY A 92 -1.43 5.55 8.09
N LEU A 93 -2.56 5.03 8.56
CA LEU A 93 -2.67 3.66 9.08
C LEU A 93 -2.30 2.63 7.99
N ILE A 94 -2.86 2.79 6.79
CA ILE A 94 -2.56 1.94 5.64
C ILE A 94 -1.04 1.95 5.34
N ALA A 95 -0.39 3.12 5.36
CA ALA A 95 1.04 3.25 5.13
C ALA A 95 1.89 2.48 6.18
N VAL A 96 1.53 2.53 7.46
CA VAL A 96 2.22 1.77 8.51
C VAL A 96 2.00 0.27 8.35
N THR A 97 0.77 -0.16 8.06
CA THR A 97 0.46 -1.56 7.79
C THR A 97 1.28 -2.11 6.62
N ARG A 98 1.45 -1.34 5.54
CA ARG A 98 2.26 -1.74 4.38
C ARG A 98 3.72 -1.97 4.74
N LYS A 99 4.27 -1.17 5.66
CA LYS A 99 5.65 -1.34 6.14
C LYS A 99 5.84 -2.62 6.95
N ILE A 100 4.80 -3.06 7.68
CA ILE A 100 4.81 -4.33 8.43
C ILE A 100 4.78 -5.53 7.48
N LEU A 101 3.98 -5.49 6.41
CA LEU A 101 3.83 -6.61 5.47
C LEU A 101 5.12 -6.94 4.69
N LEU A 102 5.99 -5.96 4.49
CA LEU A 102 7.27 -6.09 3.80
C LEU A 102 8.45 -6.36 4.74
N LEU A 103 8.19 -6.46 6.05
CA LEU A 103 9.23 -6.64 7.05
C LEU A 103 9.65 -8.11 7.09
N GLU A 104 10.91 -8.40 6.74
CA GLU A 104 11.50 -9.71 6.89
C GLU A 104 12.05 -9.87 8.32
N VAL A 105 11.64 -10.94 9.01
CA VAL A 105 11.90 -11.18 10.45
C VAL A 105 13.32 -11.71 10.71
N ASP A 106 14.14 -11.82 9.66
CA ASP A 106 15.39 -12.58 9.74
C ASP A 106 16.54 -11.84 10.48
N ASP A 107 16.41 -10.54 10.81
CA ASP A 107 17.39 -9.83 11.68
C ASP A 107 16.89 -8.46 12.23
N ILE A 108 15.68 -8.40 12.79
CA ILE A 108 15.08 -7.13 13.22
C ILE A 108 15.51 -6.75 14.66
N ASP A 109 16.01 -5.53 14.84
CA ASP A 109 16.17 -4.92 16.17
C ASP A 109 14.80 -4.84 16.87
N PRO A 110 14.62 -5.47 18.05
CA PRO A 110 13.37 -5.42 18.82
C PRO A 110 12.84 -4.00 19.02
N MET A 111 13.72 -2.99 19.07
CA MET A 111 13.34 -1.59 19.19
C MET A 111 12.54 -1.07 17.97
N ALA A 112 12.83 -1.59 16.77
CA ALA A 112 12.12 -1.22 15.55
C ALA A 112 10.67 -1.73 15.56
N GLU A 113 10.45 -2.94 16.06
CA GLU A 113 9.10 -3.52 16.19
C GLU A 113 8.24 -2.73 17.20
N PHE A 114 8.82 -2.39 18.36
CA PHE A 114 8.15 -1.55 19.35
C PHE A 114 7.81 -0.15 18.81
N SER A 115 8.68 0.42 17.99
CA SER A 115 8.44 1.71 17.34
C SER A 115 7.23 1.66 16.40
N ILE A 116 7.09 0.58 15.64
CA ILE A 116 5.95 0.38 14.74
C ILE A 116 4.66 0.20 15.56
N ALA A 117 4.69 -0.62 16.62
CA ALA A 117 3.53 -0.80 17.50
C ALA A 117 3.06 0.53 18.12
N ALA A 118 3.99 1.34 18.63
CA ALA A 118 3.69 2.67 19.17
C ALA A 118 3.07 3.59 18.10
N MET A 119 3.57 3.56 16.87
CA MET A 119 3.03 4.35 15.75
C MET A 119 1.60 3.94 15.38
N VAL A 120 1.31 2.64 15.32
CA VAL A 120 -0.05 2.12 15.07
C VAL A 120 -1.02 2.58 16.15
N ILE A 121 -0.61 2.51 17.43
CA ILE A 121 -1.43 2.98 18.56
C ILE A 121 -1.68 4.48 18.45
N ALA A 122 -0.65 5.29 18.20
CA ALA A 122 -0.78 6.74 18.08
C ALA A 122 -1.73 7.16 16.95
N LEU A 123 -1.63 6.54 15.77
CA LEU A 123 -2.53 6.80 14.64
C LEU A 123 -3.96 6.33 14.91
N SER A 124 -4.13 5.18 15.56
CA SER A 124 -5.45 4.66 15.93
C SER A 124 -6.16 5.56 16.95
N LEU A 125 -5.41 6.07 17.94
CA LEU A 125 -5.94 7.06 18.90
C LEU A 125 -6.28 8.38 18.21
N GLY A 126 -5.43 8.85 17.30
CA GLY A 126 -5.71 10.03 16.47
C GLY A 126 -7.02 9.87 15.67
N TYR A 127 -7.22 8.71 15.04
CA TYR A 127 -8.46 8.39 14.33
C TYR A 127 -9.67 8.41 15.27
N TYR A 128 -9.56 7.80 16.45
CA TYR A 128 -10.62 7.75 17.44
C TYR A 128 -11.05 9.16 17.89
N LEU A 129 -10.08 10.03 18.20
CA LEU A 129 -10.34 11.40 18.65
C LEU A 129 -11.02 12.24 17.56
N VAL A 130 -10.50 12.19 16.32
CA VAL A 130 -11.08 12.92 15.19
C VAL A 130 -12.48 12.40 14.86
N SER A 131 -12.71 11.09 14.98
CA SER A 131 -14.03 10.50 14.76
C SER A 131 -15.04 10.86 15.84
N ARG A 132 -14.61 11.03 17.08
CA ARG A 132 -15.48 11.47 18.19
C ARG A 132 -15.81 12.97 18.11
N SER A 133 -14.82 13.80 17.78
CA SER A 133 -15.02 15.25 17.64
C SER A 133 -15.96 15.60 16.49
N GLY A 134 -15.87 14.89 15.36
CA GLY A 134 -16.76 15.11 14.22
C GLY A 134 -18.20 14.61 14.41
N ASN A 135 -18.50 13.92 15.52
CA ASN A 135 -19.85 13.48 15.87
C ASN A 135 -20.56 14.44 16.86
N SER A 136 -19.93 15.57 17.20
CA SER A 136 -20.53 16.58 18.07
C SER A 136 -21.25 17.70 17.30
N ASP A 137 -21.18 17.68 15.96
CA ASP A 137 -21.84 18.63 15.05
C ASP A 137 -22.90 17.95 14.15
N ALA A 138 -23.46 16.82 14.59
CA ALA A 138 -24.54 16.10 13.91
C ALA A 138 -25.78 15.99 14.82
#